data_AF-A0A6I8NVV6-F1
#
_entry.id   AF-A0A6I8NVV6-F1
#
_cell.length_a   1.000
_cell.length_b   1.000
_cell.length_c   1.000
_cell.angle_alpha   90.00
_cell.angle_beta   90.00
_cell.angle_gamma   90.00
#
_symmetry.space_group_name_H-M   'P 1'
#
loop_
_entity.id
_entity.type
_entity.pdbx_description
1 polymer ?
#
loop_
_entity_poly.entity_id
_entity_poly.type
_entity_poly.pdbx_seq_one_letter_code
_entity_poly.pdbx_strand_id
1 'polypeptide(L)'
;MMCNACSCLLSATPPAQEHDDYFSLQAGTSFCFLETPDPIAFLCFLSQRLNSLQELQLLEIMCSYFQEQTKDSVRQIIFSSLFSPQGNKADDSRMALLGKLVSMAVAVCRVPVLECAASWLQRTPVIYCVRLARALVDDYCSLVPGSIQTLKQIFSASPRFCCQFITSVTALYDLSSDDLIPPLDLLETIVTWIFEDPRLILITFLNTPIAANLPIGFLELTPLTGLIRWCVKTTLSNGHTDTQIAKDSSLGSVRDCHSLYSKLHLSVLQVLMMLQVHLTEKNLYGRLGLVLFDHMVPLVEEINRLSDELNPLNASKEIELSLDRLAQALQVAMATGALLCTRDDLRTLCSRLPHNNLLQLVISGPVQQSTHAALPPGFYPHIHTPPLGYPTHAAHPAMPAHPALPAHPVQTFIPGMTFPYRPIR
;
A
#
# COMPACT_ATOMS: atom_id res chain seq x y z
N MET A 1 19.77 -34.57 14.41
CA MET A 1 18.96 -35.69 14.94
C MET A 1 17.64 -35.66 14.21
N MET A 2 17.45 -36.58 13.26
CA MET A 2 16.24 -36.69 12.43
C MET A 2 15.14 -37.38 13.24
N CYS A 3 13.92 -36.82 13.22
CA CYS A 3 12.79 -37.35 13.98
C CYS A 3 12.08 -38.45 13.15
N ASN A 4 11.98 -39.65 13.73
CA ASN A 4 11.42 -40.89 13.17
C ASN A 4 9.89 -40.87 12.90
N ALA A 5 9.26 -39.71 12.74
CA ALA A 5 7.80 -39.59 12.63
C ALA A 5 7.24 -39.75 11.20
N CYS A 6 8.07 -39.60 10.15
CA CYS A 6 7.61 -39.69 8.76
C CYS A 6 7.34 -41.12 8.24
N SER A 7 7.71 -42.17 8.99
CA SER A 7 7.57 -43.55 8.49
C SER A 7 6.17 -44.16 8.64
N CYS A 8 5.24 -43.54 9.36
CA CYS A 8 3.91 -44.10 9.57
C CYS A 8 2.88 -43.75 8.47
N LEU A 9 3.21 -42.88 7.51
CA LEU A 9 2.27 -42.40 6.48
C LEU A 9 2.27 -43.21 5.17
N LEU A 10 3.08 -44.26 5.06
CA LEU A 10 3.25 -45.02 3.80
C LEU A 10 2.79 -46.48 3.84
N SER A 11 2.21 -46.97 4.95
CA SER A 11 1.63 -48.33 4.98
C SER A 11 0.33 -48.40 5.75
N ALA A 12 -0.79 -48.13 5.08
CA ALA A 12 -2.09 -48.60 5.54
C ALA A 12 -3.03 -48.79 4.35
N THR A 13 -3.10 -50.01 3.84
CA THR A 13 -4.31 -50.53 3.20
C THR A 13 -5.43 -50.59 4.25
N PRO A 14 -6.69 -50.31 3.89
CA PRO A 14 -7.73 -50.06 4.89
C PRO A 14 -8.32 -51.37 5.42
N PRO A 15 -8.66 -51.45 6.72
CA PRO A 15 -9.83 -52.18 7.17
C PRO A 15 -10.99 -51.21 7.43
N ALA A 16 -12.18 -51.72 7.22
CA ALA A 16 -13.44 -51.04 7.46
C ALA A 16 -13.72 -50.86 8.96
N GLN A 17 -14.49 -49.80 9.27
CA GLN A 17 -15.04 -49.40 10.58
C GLN A 17 -14.04 -48.74 11.56
N GLU A 18 -14.19 -47.43 11.77
CA GLU A 18 -14.80 -46.84 12.98
C GLU A 18 -14.76 -45.29 12.90
N HIS A 19 -15.88 -44.67 13.26
CA HIS A 19 -16.21 -43.28 12.94
C HIS A 19 -15.68 -42.27 13.98
N ASP A 20 -14.96 -42.75 15.01
CA ASP A 20 -14.46 -41.95 16.15
C ASP A 20 -12.93 -41.73 16.12
N ASP A 21 -12.15 -42.59 15.45
CA ASP A 21 -10.69 -42.44 15.37
C ASP A 21 -10.24 -41.39 14.34
N TYR A 22 -11.09 -41.05 13.37
CA TYR A 22 -10.79 -40.03 12.37
C TYR A 22 -10.70 -38.63 12.99
N PHE A 23 -11.50 -38.34 14.02
CA PHE A 23 -11.52 -37.03 14.68
C PHE A 23 -10.29 -36.82 15.57
N SER A 24 -9.84 -37.87 16.24
CA SER A 24 -8.64 -37.85 17.10
C SER A 24 -7.34 -37.73 16.29
N LEU A 25 -7.27 -38.38 15.12
CA LEU A 25 -6.11 -38.29 14.22
C LEU A 25 -6.01 -36.91 13.53
N GLN A 26 -7.15 -36.25 13.29
CA GLN A 26 -7.23 -34.95 12.63
C GLN A 26 -7.04 -33.77 13.61
N ALA A 27 -7.46 -33.94 14.86
CA ALA A 27 -7.08 -33.06 15.97
C ALA A 27 -5.58 -33.19 16.29
N GLY A 28 -5.02 -34.41 16.28
CA GLY A 28 -3.59 -34.67 16.49
C GLY A 28 -2.68 -34.07 15.42
N THR A 29 -3.08 -34.10 14.15
CA THR A 29 -2.33 -33.45 13.06
C THR A 29 -2.45 -31.92 13.08
N SER A 30 -3.60 -31.37 13.50
CA SER A 30 -3.74 -29.92 13.77
C SER A 30 -2.91 -29.47 14.98
N PHE A 31 -2.69 -30.34 15.97
CA PHE A 31 -1.87 -30.07 17.15
C PHE A 31 -0.36 -30.16 16.85
N CYS A 32 0.07 -31.16 16.06
CA CYS A 32 1.47 -31.28 15.61
C CYS A 32 1.92 -30.09 14.73
N PHE A 33 0.98 -29.44 14.03
CA PHE A 33 1.24 -28.21 13.27
C PHE A 33 1.63 -27.01 14.16
N LEU A 34 1.20 -27.01 15.43
CA LEU A 34 1.37 -25.89 16.37
C LEU A 34 2.62 -26.00 17.26
N GLU A 35 3.11 -27.21 17.54
CA GLU A 35 4.34 -27.42 18.32
C GLU A 35 5.62 -27.19 17.50
N THR A 36 5.57 -27.49 16.20
CA THR A 36 6.60 -27.11 15.22
C THR A 36 5.90 -26.77 13.91
N PRO A 37 5.77 -25.49 13.53
CA PRO A 37 5.18 -25.13 12.25
C PRO A 37 6.14 -25.55 11.15
N ASP A 38 6.03 -26.80 10.69
CA ASP A 38 6.69 -27.27 9.49
C ASP A 38 5.86 -26.75 8.30
N PRO A 39 6.38 -25.78 7.53
CA PRO A 39 5.68 -25.24 6.36
C PRO A 39 5.37 -26.34 5.34
N ILE A 40 6.15 -27.42 5.31
CA ILE A 40 5.98 -28.54 4.39
C ILE A 40 4.73 -29.36 4.76
N ALA A 41 4.51 -29.61 6.05
CA ALA A 41 3.31 -30.31 6.53
C ALA A 41 2.03 -29.49 6.21
N PHE A 42 2.10 -28.17 6.35
CA PHE A 42 1.00 -27.28 5.96
C PHE A 42 0.77 -27.24 4.46
N LEU A 43 1.83 -27.17 3.65
CA LEU A 43 1.71 -27.22 2.20
C LEU A 43 1.09 -28.55 1.73
N CYS A 44 1.44 -29.67 2.37
CA CYS A 44 0.78 -30.95 2.15
C CYS A 44 -0.70 -30.90 2.56
N PHE A 45 -1.05 -30.28 3.68
CA PHE A 45 -2.44 -30.13 4.12
C PHE A 45 -3.26 -29.25 3.14
N LEU A 46 -2.70 -28.13 2.67
CA LEU A 46 -3.33 -27.26 1.68
C LEU A 46 -3.49 -27.91 0.30
N SER A 47 -2.71 -28.95 0.00
CA SER A 47 -2.86 -29.74 -1.22
C SER A 47 -4.01 -30.75 -1.13
N GLN A 48 -4.58 -30.97 0.07
CA GLN A 48 -5.75 -31.81 0.25
C GLN A 48 -7.03 -31.01 0.03
N ARG A 49 -8.03 -31.64 -0.57
CA ARG A 49 -9.35 -31.04 -0.78
C ARG A 49 -10.12 -31.07 0.54
N LEU A 50 -10.10 -29.95 1.27
CA LEU A 50 -10.90 -29.78 2.49
C LEU A 50 -12.39 -29.62 2.14
N ASN A 51 -13.26 -30.13 3.01
CA ASN A 51 -14.68 -29.77 2.96
C ASN A 51 -14.93 -28.42 3.64
N SER A 52 -16.11 -27.82 3.45
CA SER A 52 -16.42 -26.47 3.96
C SER A 52 -16.34 -26.35 5.47
N LEU A 53 -16.69 -27.40 6.23
CA LEU A 53 -16.62 -27.38 7.69
C LEU A 53 -15.16 -27.43 8.17
N GLN A 54 -14.34 -28.31 7.58
CA GLN A 54 -12.92 -28.42 7.87
C GLN A 54 -12.17 -27.13 7.54
N GLU A 55 -12.54 -26.49 6.43
CA GLU A 55 -11.97 -25.19 6.06
C GLU A 55 -12.34 -24.11 7.08
N LEU A 56 -13.60 -24.02 7.51
CA LEU A 56 -14.01 -23.07 8.54
C LEU A 56 -13.28 -23.32 9.87
N GLN A 57 -13.16 -24.57 10.31
CA GLN A 57 -12.41 -24.95 11.51
C GLN A 57 -10.93 -24.58 11.40
N LEU A 58 -10.31 -24.79 10.23
CA LEU A 58 -8.94 -24.37 9.98
C LEU A 58 -8.79 -22.86 10.13
N LEU A 59 -9.69 -22.07 9.53
CA LEU A 59 -9.66 -20.61 9.64
C LEU A 59 -9.79 -20.16 11.10
N GLU A 60 -10.66 -20.80 11.88
CA GLU A 60 -10.83 -20.52 13.32
C GLU A 60 -9.55 -20.82 14.11
N ILE A 61 -8.93 -21.98 13.87
CA ILE A 61 -7.65 -22.36 14.48
C ILE A 61 -6.57 -21.35 14.12
N MET A 62 -6.47 -20.95 12.86
CA MET A 62 -5.48 -19.95 12.41
C MET A 62 -5.70 -18.59 13.09
N CYS A 63 -6.95 -18.10 13.14
CA CYS A 63 -7.27 -16.86 13.83
C CYS A 63 -6.93 -16.92 15.32
N SER A 64 -7.26 -18.01 16.01
CA SER A 64 -6.93 -18.22 17.42
C SER A 64 -5.41 -18.27 17.63
N TYR A 65 -4.69 -18.99 16.76
CA TYR A 65 -3.24 -19.05 16.82
C TYR A 65 -2.57 -17.68 16.71
N PHE A 66 -2.93 -16.89 15.69
CA PHE A 66 -2.37 -15.54 15.52
C PHE A 66 -2.79 -14.60 16.65
N GLN A 67 -3.96 -14.82 17.26
CA GLN A 67 -4.43 -14.06 18.41
C GLN A 67 -3.60 -14.37 19.68
N GLU A 68 -3.30 -15.64 19.92
CA GLU A 68 -2.56 -16.10 21.11
C GLU A 68 -1.05 -15.89 20.99
N GLN A 69 -0.50 -15.86 19.77
CA GLN A 69 0.92 -15.61 19.55
C GLN A 69 1.31 -14.18 19.94
N THR A 70 2.09 -14.05 21.02
CA THR A 70 2.49 -12.76 21.60
C THR A 70 3.65 -12.08 20.87
N LYS A 71 4.44 -12.85 20.10
CA LYS A 71 5.60 -12.31 19.37
C LYS A 71 5.23 -11.93 17.93
N ASP A 72 5.21 -10.62 17.66
CA ASP A 72 4.93 -10.07 16.32
C ASP A 72 5.81 -10.67 15.23
N SER A 73 7.11 -10.77 15.47
CA SER A 73 8.05 -11.34 14.49
C SER A 73 7.71 -12.78 14.13
N VAL A 74 7.26 -13.58 15.08
CA VAL A 74 6.85 -14.97 14.86
C VAL A 74 5.57 -15.02 14.02
N ARG A 75 4.58 -14.18 14.33
CA ARG A 75 3.34 -14.07 13.53
C ARG A 75 3.66 -13.75 12.08
N GLN A 76 4.51 -12.74 11.85
CA GLN A 76 4.88 -12.31 10.51
C GLN A 76 5.64 -13.41 9.74
N ILE A 77 6.62 -14.06 10.37
CA ILE A 77 7.38 -15.15 9.73
C ILE A 77 6.47 -16.31 9.33
N ILE A 78 5.57 -16.72 10.23
CA ILE A 78 4.64 -17.80 9.96
C ILE A 78 3.69 -17.39 8.84
N PHE A 79 3.06 -16.21 8.94
CA PHE A 79 2.14 -15.73 7.92
C PHE A 79 2.79 -15.65 6.53
N SER A 80 4.01 -15.10 6.43
CA SER A 80 4.78 -15.09 5.19
C SER A 80 5.11 -16.51 4.71
N SER A 81 5.49 -17.42 5.59
CA SER A 81 5.79 -18.82 5.20
C SER A 81 4.56 -19.54 4.65
N LEU A 82 3.36 -19.24 5.16
CA LEU A 82 2.12 -19.86 4.73
C LEU A 82 1.57 -19.27 3.43
N PHE A 83 1.77 -17.97 3.19
CA PHE A 83 1.04 -17.24 2.15
C PHE A 83 1.90 -16.47 1.14
N SER A 84 3.21 -16.31 1.35
CA SER A 84 4.05 -15.66 0.35
C SER A 84 4.09 -16.51 -0.93
N PRO A 85 3.91 -15.89 -2.12
CA PRO A 85 3.95 -16.62 -3.38
C PRO A 85 5.25 -17.37 -3.58
N GLN A 86 5.15 -18.61 -4.06
CA GLN A 86 6.29 -19.51 -4.29
C GLN A 86 6.53 -19.79 -5.79
N GLY A 87 5.69 -19.25 -6.68
CA GLY A 87 5.78 -19.47 -8.12
C GLY A 87 5.31 -20.87 -8.55
N ASN A 88 4.44 -21.51 -7.77
CA ASN A 88 3.98 -22.88 -8.03
C ASN A 88 2.45 -22.98 -8.04
N LYS A 89 1.91 -24.09 -8.56
CA LYS A 89 0.45 -24.30 -8.71
C LYS A 89 -0.33 -24.20 -7.39
N ALA A 90 0.32 -24.39 -6.25
CA ALA A 90 -0.33 -24.27 -4.94
C ALA A 90 -0.51 -22.81 -4.49
N ASP A 91 0.04 -21.82 -5.21
CA ASP A 91 -0.21 -20.41 -4.94
C ASP A 91 -1.69 -20.06 -5.03
N ASP A 92 -2.44 -20.66 -5.95
CA ASP A 92 -3.87 -20.38 -6.09
C ASP A 92 -4.68 -20.87 -4.88
N SER A 93 -4.38 -22.06 -4.37
CA SER A 93 -5.01 -22.57 -3.15
C SER A 93 -4.62 -21.75 -1.92
N ARG A 94 -3.34 -21.34 -1.80
CA ARG A 94 -2.88 -20.44 -0.73
C ARG A 94 -3.60 -19.09 -0.79
N MET A 95 -3.74 -18.52 -1.97
CA MET A 95 -4.43 -17.25 -2.18
C MET A 95 -5.91 -17.34 -1.86
N ALA A 96 -6.57 -18.44 -2.22
CA ALA A 96 -7.97 -18.66 -1.87
C ALA A 96 -8.16 -18.77 -0.34
N LEU A 97 -7.29 -19.52 0.35
CA LEU A 97 -7.34 -19.61 1.80
C LEU A 97 -7.01 -18.27 2.47
N LEU A 98 -6.02 -17.54 1.95
CA LEU A 98 -5.67 -16.20 2.44
C LEU A 98 -6.86 -15.25 2.35
N GLY A 99 -7.56 -15.24 1.21
CA GLY A 99 -8.77 -14.44 1.03
C GLY A 99 -9.81 -14.73 2.10
N LYS A 100 -10.11 -16.01 2.33
CA LYS A 100 -11.07 -16.43 3.37
C LYS A 100 -10.60 -16.11 4.78
N LEU A 101 -9.31 -16.27 5.08
CA LEU A 101 -8.73 -15.94 6.38
C LEU A 101 -8.82 -14.44 6.68
N VAL A 102 -8.44 -13.59 5.72
CA VAL A 102 -8.50 -12.13 5.89
C VAL A 102 -9.95 -11.66 5.93
N SER A 103 -10.83 -12.24 5.12
CA SER A 103 -12.27 -11.99 5.18
C SER A 103 -12.82 -12.35 6.56
N MET A 104 -12.59 -13.56 7.07
CA MET A 104 -13.01 -13.93 8.41
C MET A 104 -12.39 -13.02 9.49
N ALA A 105 -11.12 -12.65 9.35
CA ALA A 105 -10.46 -11.72 10.28
C ALA A 105 -11.08 -10.32 10.28
N VAL A 106 -11.58 -9.83 9.14
CA VAL A 106 -12.39 -8.61 9.07
C VAL A 106 -13.72 -8.84 9.79
N ALA A 107 -14.41 -9.96 9.51
CA ALA A 107 -15.71 -10.28 10.10
C ALA A 107 -15.70 -10.34 11.63
N VAL A 108 -14.66 -10.95 12.21
CA VAL A 108 -14.51 -11.12 13.67
C VAL A 108 -13.45 -10.22 14.29
N CYS A 109 -13.03 -9.16 13.59
CA CYS A 109 -12.08 -8.13 14.05
C CYS A 109 -10.77 -8.69 14.67
N ARG A 110 -10.13 -9.65 13.98
CA ARG A 110 -8.87 -10.28 14.43
C ARG A 110 -7.67 -9.45 14.00
N VAL A 111 -7.41 -8.37 14.74
CA VAL A 111 -6.33 -7.40 14.47
C VAL A 111 -4.96 -8.05 14.18
N PRO A 112 -4.49 -9.07 14.93
CA PRO A 112 -3.23 -9.74 14.62
C PRO A 112 -3.11 -10.28 13.19
N VAL A 113 -4.18 -10.87 12.66
CA VAL A 113 -4.22 -11.39 11.30
C VAL A 113 -4.21 -10.25 10.29
N LEU A 114 -4.96 -9.17 10.57
CA LEU A 114 -5.00 -7.98 9.72
C LEU A 114 -3.65 -7.25 9.64
N GLU A 115 -2.91 -7.16 10.75
CA GLU A 115 -1.54 -6.60 10.76
C GLU A 115 -0.54 -7.48 9.98
N CYS A 116 -0.72 -8.81 10.01
CA CYS A 116 0.06 -9.72 9.17
C CYS A 116 -0.30 -9.55 7.69
N ALA A 117 -1.59 -9.45 7.37
CA ALA A 117 -2.05 -9.19 6.00
C ALA A 117 -1.55 -7.85 5.46
N ALA A 118 -1.54 -6.79 6.29
CA ALA A 118 -0.98 -5.49 5.92
C ALA A 118 0.52 -5.59 5.57
N SER A 119 1.28 -6.30 6.40
CA SER A 119 2.72 -6.55 6.16
C SER A 119 2.98 -7.44 4.94
N TRP A 120 2.08 -8.40 4.67
CA TRP A 120 2.13 -9.26 3.51
C TRP A 120 1.84 -8.47 2.23
N LEU A 121 0.82 -7.61 2.22
CA LEU A 121 0.46 -6.74 1.08
C LEU A 121 1.64 -5.84 0.67
N GLN A 122 2.38 -5.30 1.64
CA GLN A 122 3.53 -4.45 1.38
C GLN A 122 4.72 -5.19 0.74
N ARG A 123 4.84 -6.51 0.99
CA ARG A 123 6.00 -7.32 0.59
C ARG A 123 5.67 -8.36 -0.49
N THR A 124 4.53 -8.19 -1.16
CA THR A 124 4.05 -9.13 -2.18
C THR A 124 3.84 -8.39 -3.50
N PRO A 125 4.12 -9.02 -4.65
CA PRO A 125 3.85 -8.40 -5.95
C PRO A 125 2.38 -7.99 -6.10
N VAL A 126 2.16 -6.84 -6.74
CA VAL A 126 0.86 -6.16 -6.86
C VAL A 126 -0.26 -7.07 -7.37
N ILE A 127 0.06 -8.01 -8.27
CA ILE A 127 -0.92 -8.96 -8.84
C ILE A 127 -1.60 -9.83 -7.77
N TYR A 128 -0.91 -10.20 -6.71
CA TYR A 128 -1.51 -10.96 -5.61
C TYR A 128 -2.28 -10.06 -4.65
N CYS A 129 -1.81 -8.82 -4.47
CA CYS A 129 -2.49 -7.82 -3.65
C CYS A 129 -3.87 -7.46 -4.23
N VAL A 130 -3.97 -7.24 -5.55
CA VAL A 130 -5.26 -6.97 -6.21
C VAL A 130 -6.20 -8.16 -6.16
N ARG A 131 -5.68 -9.40 -6.19
CA ARG A 131 -6.49 -10.62 -6.00
C ARG A 131 -7.11 -10.69 -4.60
N LEU A 132 -6.32 -10.38 -3.57
CA LEU A 132 -6.83 -10.32 -2.19
C LEU A 132 -7.85 -9.18 -2.04
N ALA A 133 -7.55 -8.00 -2.58
CA ALA A 133 -8.47 -6.87 -2.55
C ALA A 133 -9.81 -7.22 -3.23
N ARG A 134 -9.76 -7.88 -4.40
CA ARG A 134 -10.97 -8.31 -5.12
C ARG A 134 -11.82 -9.26 -4.28
N ALA A 135 -11.21 -10.29 -3.68
CA ALA A 135 -11.94 -11.23 -2.82
C ALA A 135 -12.66 -10.52 -1.65
N LEU A 136 -12.02 -9.52 -1.02
CA LEU A 136 -12.62 -8.75 0.06
C LEU A 136 -13.73 -7.81 -0.44
N VAL A 137 -13.55 -7.18 -1.60
CA VAL A 137 -14.59 -6.33 -2.18
C VAL A 137 -15.80 -7.18 -2.56
N ASP A 138 -15.60 -8.36 -3.14
CA ASP A 138 -16.68 -9.30 -3.44
C ASP A 138 -17.45 -9.68 -2.16
N ASP A 139 -16.75 -10.05 -1.09
CA ASP A 139 -17.35 -10.46 0.19
C ASP A 139 -18.14 -9.33 0.90
N TYR A 140 -17.58 -8.12 0.93
CA TYR A 140 -18.10 -7.02 1.76
C TYR A 140 -18.94 -6.00 1.02
N CYS A 141 -18.74 -5.86 -0.30
CA CYS A 141 -19.40 -4.83 -1.10
C CYS A 141 -20.38 -5.42 -2.11
N SER A 142 -20.26 -6.70 -2.50
CA SER A 142 -21.05 -7.28 -3.59
C SER A 142 -21.96 -8.44 -3.17
N LEU A 143 -21.47 -9.37 -2.34
CA LEU A 143 -22.17 -10.63 -2.07
C LEU A 143 -23.24 -10.53 -0.99
N VAL A 144 -23.01 -9.75 0.07
CA VAL A 144 -23.88 -9.74 1.26
C VAL A 144 -24.30 -8.30 1.59
N PRO A 145 -25.59 -7.95 1.47
CA PRO A 145 -26.09 -6.62 1.83
C PRO A 145 -25.78 -6.26 3.28
N GLY A 146 -25.24 -5.07 3.50
CA GLY A 146 -24.91 -4.55 4.84
C GLY A 146 -23.54 -4.98 5.38
N SER A 147 -22.85 -5.93 4.75
CA SER A 147 -21.50 -6.37 5.17
C SER A 147 -20.47 -5.25 5.12
N ILE A 148 -20.66 -4.24 4.26
CA ILE A 148 -19.80 -3.05 4.21
C ILE A 148 -19.65 -2.37 5.58
N GLN A 149 -20.66 -2.49 6.47
CA GLN A 149 -20.58 -1.94 7.82
C GLN A 149 -19.51 -2.63 8.67
N THR A 150 -19.31 -3.93 8.48
CA THR A 150 -18.24 -4.70 9.12
C THR A 150 -16.87 -4.23 8.61
N LEU A 151 -16.74 -3.99 7.32
CA LEU A 151 -15.52 -3.42 6.76
C LEU A 151 -15.23 -2.03 7.35
N LYS A 152 -16.25 -1.16 7.42
CA LYS A 152 -16.14 0.20 8.01
C LYS A 152 -15.55 0.19 9.42
N GLN A 153 -15.85 -0.82 10.25
CA GLN A 153 -15.36 -0.95 11.62
C GLN A 153 -13.85 -1.23 11.71
N ILE A 154 -13.22 -1.77 10.65
CA ILE A 154 -11.80 -2.11 10.67
C ILE A 154 -10.89 -0.88 10.72
N PHE A 155 -11.36 0.26 10.23
CA PHE A 155 -10.59 1.51 10.24
C PHE A 155 -10.05 1.88 11.62
N SER A 156 -10.84 1.71 12.68
CA SER A 156 -10.39 2.00 14.05
C SER A 156 -9.52 0.89 14.65
N ALA A 157 -9.64 -0.35 14.15
CA ALA A 157 -8.98 -1.52 14.70
C ALA A 157 -7.60 -1.79 14.07
N SER A 158 -7.48 -1.67 12.74
CA SER A 158 -6.22 -1.86 12.01
C SER A 158 -6.08 -0.83 10.86
N PRO A 159 -5.66 0.41 11.17
CA PRO A 159 -5.47 1.45 10.16
C PRO A 159 -4.38 1.10 9.13
N ARG A 160 -3.37 0.30 9.52
CA ARG A 160 -2.33 -0.16 8.58
C ARG A 160 -2.90 -1.09 7.51
N PHE A 161 -3.78 -1.99 7.89
CA PHE A 161 -4.49 -2.83 6.93
C PHE A 161 -5.36 -1.98 6.00
N CYS A 162 -6.14 -1.03 6.52
CA CYS A 162 -6.94 -0.13 5.70
C CYS A 162 -6.10 0.65 4.67
N CYS A 163 -4.94 1.18 5.07
CA CYS A 163 -4.03 1.86 4.14
C CYS A 163 -3.57 0.93 2.98
N GLN A 164 -3.15 -0.30 3.31
CA GLN A 164 -2.72 -1.28 2.30
C GLN A 164 -3.87 -1.78 1.43
N PHE A 165 -5.05 -1.93 2.02
CA PHE A 165 -6.27 -2.27 1.31
C PHE A 165 -6.64 -1.19 0.31
N ILE A 166 -6.66 0.10 0.70
CA ILE A 166 -6.90 1.22 -0.23
C ILE A 166 -5.85 1.22 -1.35
N THR A 167 -4.58 1.00 -1.02
CA THR A 167 -3.50 0.94 -2.02
C THR A 167 -3.72 -0.19 -3.03
N SER A 168 -4.18 -1.35 -2.56
CA SER A 168 -4.50 -2.49 -3.42
C SER A 168 -5.77 -2.28 -4.24
N VAL A 169 -6.80 -1.68 -3.65
CA VAL A 169 -8.09 -1.38 -4.30
C VAL A 169 -7.92 -0.34 -5.41
N THR A 170 -7.10 0.70 -5.19
CA THR A 170 -6.81 1.72 -6.20
C THR A 170 -5.89 1.22 -7.32
N ALA A 171 -5.16 0.12 -7.10
CA ALA A 171 -4.46 -0.63 -8.14
C ALA A 171 -5.38 -1.61 -8.88
N LEU A 172 -6.41 -2.15 -8.21
CA LEU A 172 -7.41 -3.04 -8.79
C LEU A 172 -8.40 -2.31 -9.70
N TYR A 173 -8.98 -1.21 -9.23
CA TYR A 173 -9.94 -0.40 -9.97
C TYR A 173 -9.22 0.80 -10.58
N ASP A 174 -8.61 0.62 -11.74
CA ASP A 174 -7.82 1.67 -12.39
C ASP A 174 -8.64 2.58 -13.33
N LEU A 175 -9.95 2.33 -13.43
CA LEU A 175 -10.90 3.02 -14.30
C LEU A 175 -10.55 2.88 -15.80
N SER A 176 -9.90 1.81 -16.24
CA SER A 176 -9.62 1.57 -17.66
C SER A 176 -10.84 1.05 -18.43
N SER A 177 -11.83 0.48 -17.73
CA SER A 177 -13.09 -0.02 -18.28
C SER A 177 -14.20 0.04 -17.24
N ASP A 178 -15.46 -0.12 -17.66
CA ASP A 178 -16.63 -0.06 -16.78
C ASP A 178 -16.58 -1.10 -15.64
N ASP A 179 -16.07 -2.30 -15.90
CA ASP A 179 -15.87 -3.36 -14.89
C ASP A 179 -14.78 -3.02 -13.84
N LEU A 180 -13.97 -1.99 -14.11
CA LEU A 180 -12.87 -1.54 -13.25
C LEU A 180 -13.19 -0.19 -12.58
N ILE A 181 -14.48 0.13 -12.47
CA ILE A 181 -15.00 1.21 -11.63
C ILE A 181 -15.27 0.67 -10.22
N PRO A 182 -14.78 1.33 -9.16
CA PRO A 182 -15.01 0.85 -7.79
C PRO A 182 -16.50 0.92 -7.45
N PRO A 183 -17.06 -0.10 -6.75
CA PRO A 183 -18.43 -0.05 -6.25
C PRO A 183 -18.67 1.20 -5.39
N LEU A 184 -19.87 1.81 -5.51
CA LEU A 184 -20.18 3.08 -4.84
C LEU A 184 -20.02 3.01 -3.32
N ASP A 185 -20.46 1.90 -2.69
CA ASP A 185 -20.33 1.70 -1.24
C ASP A 185 -18.86 1.60 -0.79
N LEU A 186 -18.00 1.03 -1.64
CA LEU A 186 -16.56 0.98 -1.40
C LEU A 186 -15.94 2.38 -1.50
N LEU A 187 -16.31 3.13 -2.53
CA LEU A 187 -15.87 4.52 -2.69
C LEU A 187 -16.28 5.38 -1.49
N GLU A 188 -17.55 5.33 -1.10
CA GLU A 188 -18.07 6.07 0.06
C GLU A 188 -17.30 5.70 1.34
N THR A 189 -17.03 4.41 1.55
CA THR A 189 -16.25 3.93 2.69
C THR A 189 -14.84 4.50 2.71
N ILE A 190 -14.13 4.44 1.57
CA ILE A 190 -12.77 4.97 1.44
C ILE A 190 -12.74 6.49 1.64
N VAL A 191 -13.66 7.23 1.01
CA VAL A 191 -13.77 8.68 1.16
C VAL A 191 -14.03 9.05 2.62
N THR A 192 -14.90 8.29 3.31
CA THR A 192 -15.20 8.50 4.73
C THR A 192 -13.97 8.29 5.60
N TRP A 193 -13.26 7.18 5.44
CA TRP A 193 -12.03 6.90 6.20
C TRP A 193 -10.95 7.97 6.02
N ILE A 194 -10.68 8.38 4.78
CA ILE A 194 -9.66 9.39 4.49
C ILE A 194 -10.07 10.75 5.03
N PHE A 195 -11.35 11.09 4.95
CA PHE A 195 -11.86 12.35 5.47
C PHE A 195 -11.83 12.40 7.01
N GLU A 196 -12.08 11.27 7.68
CA GLU A 196 -12.02 11.17 9.14
C GLU A 196 -10.59 11.24 9.70
N ASP A 197 -9.63 10.51 9.10
CA ASP A 197 -8.21 10.65 9.42
C ASP A 197 -7.34 10.65 8.16
N PRO A 198 -6.96 11.83 7.64
CA PRO A 198 -6.09 11.94 6.48
C PRO A 198 -4.72 11.25 6.63
N ARG A 199 -4.23 11.04 7.86
CA ARG A 199 -2.96 10.34 8.11
C ARG A 199 -3.05 8.85 7.81
N LEU A 200 -4.25 8.29 7.68
CA LEU A 200 -4.48 6.89 7.32
C LEU A 200 -3.65 6.49 6.11
N ILE A 201 -3.69 7.28 5.04
CA ILE A 201 -3.02 6.95 3.78
C ILE A 201 -1.50 7.18 3.83
N LEU A 202 -0.99 7.78 4.91
CA LEU A 202 0.44 7.95 5.16
C LEU A 202 0.99 6.92 6.16
N ILE A 203 0.14 6.14 6.83
CA ILE A 203 0.56 5.32 7.97
C ILE A 203 1.67 4.32 7.61
N THR A 204 1.62 3.73 6.41
CA THR A 204 2.67 2.82 5.94
C THR A 204 3.99 3.56 5.78
N PHE A 205 4.00 4.71 5.10
CA PHE A 205 5.18 5.57 4.98
C PHE A 205 5.72 5.99 6.35
N LEU A 206 4.84 6.35 7.29
CA LEU A 206 5.22 6.79 8.63
C LEU A 206 5.87 5.66 9.45
N ASN A 207 5.40 4.42 9.30
CA ASN A 207 5.88 3.28 10.10
C ASN A 207 6.97 2.43 9.44
N THR A 208 7.21 2.57 8.14
CA THR A 208 8.19 1.75 7.42
C THR A 208 9.57 2.42 7.44
N PRO A 209 10.64 1.71 7.82
CA PRO A 209 12.00 2.18 7.59
C PRO A 209 12.27 2.17 6.07
N ILE A 210 12.53 3.34 5.50
CA ILE A 210 12.67 3.49 4.06
C ILE A 210 14.07 3.05 3.66
N ALA A 211 14.17 1.86 3.07
CA ALA A 211 15.33 1.46 2.29
C ALA A 211 15.24 2.13 0.90
N ALA A 212 16.37 2.56 0.35
CA ALA A 212 16.45 3.52 -0.75
C ALA A 212 15.79 3.14 -2.08
N ASN A 213 15.20 1.94 -2.23
CA ASN A 213 14.53 1.51 -3.45
C ASN A 213 13.27 0.69 -3.10
N LEU A 214 12.09 1.15 -3.55
CA LEU A 214 10.91 0.28 -3.60
C LEU A 214 11.10 -0.74 -4.74
N PRO A 215 10.89 -2.04 -4.50
CA PRO A 215 10.99 -3.04 -5.56
C PRO A 215 9.91 -2.83 -6.62
N ILE A 216 10.31 -2.93 -7.90
CA ILE A 216 9.40 -2.82 -9.05
C ILE A 216 8.37 -3.95 -9.01
N GLY A 217 7.11 -3.64 -9.32
CA GLY A 217 6.01 -4.62 -9.36
C GLY A 217 5.34 -4.88 -8.01
N PHE A 218 5.61 -4.05 -7.00
CA PHE A 218 4.97 -4.10 -5.68
C PHE A 218 4.03 -2.89 -5.51
N LEU A 219 3.21 -2.92 -4.46
CA LEU A 219 2.39 -1.78 -4.09
C LEU A 219 3.25 -0.55 -3.76
N GLU A 220 2.72 0.61 -4.07
CA GLU A 220 3.30 1.87 -3.61
C GLU A 220 3.23 2.00 -2.08
N LEU A 221 4.06 2.88 -1.54
CA LEU A 221 4.11 3.10 -0.10
C LEU A 221 2.84 3.79 0.45
N THR A 222 2.09 4.46 -0.42
CA THR A 222 0.83 5.16 -0.11
C THR A 222 -0.13 5.00 -1.28
N PRO A 223 -1.45 5.07 -1.06
CA PRO A 223 -2.44 5.02 -2.14
C PRO A 223 -2.54 6.32 -2.96
N LEU A 224 -1.68 7.32 -2.72
CA LEU A 224 -1.82 8.67 -3.29
C LEU A 224 -1.95 8.68 -4.82
N THR A 225 -1.08 7.97 -5.54
CA THR A 225 -1.12 7.92 -7.01
C THR A 225 -2.45 7.34 -7.51
N GLY A 226 -2.91 6.25 -6.90
CA GLY A 226 -4.17 5.60 -7.26
C GLY A 226 -5.38 6.49 -6.98
N LEU A 227 -5.39 7.21 -5.86
CA LEU A 227 -6.46 8.15 -5.51
C LEU A 227 -6.45 9.39 -6.43
N ILE A 228 -5.28 9.92 -6.79
CA ILE A 228 -5.14 11.00 -7.78
C ILE A 228 -5.73 10.53 -9.12
N ARG A 229 -5.37 9.32 -9.57
CA ARG A 229 -5.93 8.71 -10.79
C ARG A 229 -7.46 8.67 -10.74
N TRP A 230 -8.05 8.25 -9.62
CA TRP A 230 -9.51 8.25 -9.45
C TRP A 230 -10.10 9.65 -9.59
N CYS A 231 -9.57 10.62 -8.85
CA CYS A 231 -10.07 12.00 -8.89
C CYS A 231 -10.00 12.61 -10.30
N VAL A 232 -8.98 12.27 -11.09
CA VAL A 232 -8.77 12.85 -12.42
C VAL A 232 -9.59 12.13 -13.50
N LYS A 233 -9.54 10.79 -13.57
CA LYS A 233 -10.19 10.03 -14.66
C LYS A 233 -11.72 10.02 -14.58
N THR A 234 -12.28 10.04 -13.37
CA THR A 234 -13.74 9.90 -13.17
C THR A 234 -14.56 11.00 -13.81
N THR A 235 -13.98 12.18 -14.03
CA THR A 235 -14.67 13.28 -14.69
C THR A 235 -14.90 12.97 -16.17
N LEU A 236 -14.00 12.20 -16.81
CA LEU A 236 -14.06 11.85 -18.23
C LEU A 236 -14.96 10.64 -18.47
N SER A 237 -14.94 9.65 -17.58
CA SER A 237 -15.79 8.45 -17.69
C SER A 237 -17.29 8.77 -17.65
N ASN A 238 -17.70 9.83 -16.94
CA ASN A 238 -19.10 10.23 -16.85
C ASN A 238 -19.64 10.88 -18.13
N GLY A 239 -18.76 11.30 -19.05
CA GLY A 239 -19.15 11.80 -20.38
C GLY A 239 -19.80 10.72 -21.27
N HIS A 240 -19.57 9.43 -20.98
CA HIS A 240 -20.22 8.32 -21.68
C HIS A 240 -21.62 7.98 -21.11
N THR A 241 -21.82 8.15 -19.81
CA THR A 241 -23.07 7.77 -19.12
C THR A 241 -24.22 8.74 -19.32
N ASP A 242 -23.95 10.03 -19.55
CA ASP A 242 -25.00 11.03 -19.80
C ASP A 242 -25.74 10.80 -21.13
N THR A 243 -25.14 10.06 -22.07
CA THR A 243 -25.78 9.71 -23.34
C THR A 243 -26.71 8.49 -23.31
N GLN A 244 -26.74 7.69 -22.23
CA GLN A 244 -27.59 6.48 -22.17
C GLN A 244 -28.52 6.36 -20.96
N ILE A 245 -28.36 7.17 -19.90
CA ILE A 245 -29.15 7.04 -18.66
C ILE A 245 -30.17 8.19 -18.51
N ALA A 246 -30.71 8.68 -19.63
CA ALA A 246 -31.91 9.50 -19.63
C ALA A 246 -33.17 8.61 -19.66
N LYS A 247 -33.29 7.69 -18.69
CA LYS A 247 -34.56 7.05 -18.32
C LYS A 247 -34.45 6.35 -16.96
N ASP A 248 -35.15 6.96 -16.02
CA ASP A 248 -35.68 6.39 -14.78
C ASP A 248 -34.72 6.25 -13.56
N SER A 249 -34.96 7.13 -12.58
CA SER A 249 -34.63 7.00 -11.14
C SER A 249 -33.18 7.16 -10.63
N SER A 250 -32.17 7.43 -11.48
CA SER A 250 -30.74 7.44 -11.07
C SER A 250 -30.08 8.82 -10.86
N LEU A 251 -30.79 9.93 -11.06
CA LEU A 251 -30.22 11.29 -11.01
C LEU A 251 -29.73 11.74 -9.61
N GLY A 252 -30.14 11.05 -8.54
CA GLY A 252 -29.63 11.25 -7.17
C GLY A 252 -28.27 10.61 -6.98
N SER A 253 -28.15 9.31 -7.30
CA SER A 253 -26.94 8.50 -7.13
C SER A 253 -25.73 9.06 -7.92
N VAL A 254 -25.95 9.58 -9.14
CA VAL A 254 -24.88 10.19 -9.95
C VAL A 254 -24.33 11.46 -9.30
N ARG A 255 -25.20 12.32 -8.76
CA ARG A 255 -24.78 13.55 -8.06
C ARG A 255 -24.04 13.24 -6.77
N ASP A 256 -24.48 12.23 -6.04
CA ASP A 256 -23.81 11.77 -4.83
C ASP A 256 -22.40 11.25 -5.16
N CYS A 257 -22.24 10.48 -6.24
CA CYS A 257 -20.94 10.00 -6.72
C CYS A 257 -19.96 11.14 -7.09
N HIS A 258 -20.42 12.16 -7.83
CA HIS A 258 -19.59 13.34 -8.14
C HIS A 258 -19.14 14.10 -6.89
N SER A 259 -20.02 14.19 -5.88
CA SER A 259 -19.70 14.83 -4.61
C SER A 259 -18.63 14.04 -3.84
N LEU A 260 -18.65 12.71 -3.88
CA LEU A 260 -17.65 11.84 -3.27
C LEU A 260 -16.27 12.05 -3.90
N TYR A 261 -16.15 12.09 -5.23
CA TYR A 261 -14.86 12.35 -5.88
C TYR A 261 -14.33 13.75 -5.64
N SER A 262 -15.22 14.74 -5.51
CA SER A 262 -14.82 16.11 -5.15
C SER A 262 -14.31 16.18 -3.71
N LYS A 263 -14.98 15.50 -2.77
CA LYS A 263 -14.54 15.36 -1.39
C LYS A 263 -13.21 14.59 -1.30
N LEU A 264 -13.07 13.50 -2.07
CA LEU A 264 -11.84 12.72 -2.16
C LEU A 264 -10.68 13.57 -2.67
N HIS A 265 -10.90 14.33 -3.76
CA HIS A 265 -9.88 15.20 -4.33
C HIS A 265 -9.38 16.22 -3.32
N LEU A 266 -10.29 16.88 -2.60
CA LEU A 266 -9.92 17.80 -1.52
C LEU A 266 -9.11 17.10 -0.43
N SER A 267 -9.53 15.92 0.03
CA SER A 267 -8.78 15.14 1.03
C SER A 267 -7.38 14.76 0.54
N VAL A 268 -7.22 14.37 -0.73
CA VAL A 268 -5.92 14.07 -1.34
C VAL A 268 -5.01 15.30 -1.32
N LEU A 269 -5.51 16.47 -1.72
CA LEU A 269 -4.74 17.72 -1.67
C LEU A 269 -4.31 18.06 -0.23
N GLN A 270 -5.21 17.89 0.75
CA GLN A 270 -4.89 18.12 2.16
C GLN A 270 -3.80 17.16 2.68
N VAL A 271 -3.85 15.90 2.27
CA VAL A 271 -2.78 14.94 2.62
C VAL A 271 -1.45 15.33 1.99
N LEU A 272 -1.45 15.74 0.72
CA LEU A 272 -0.22 16.21 0.06
C LEU A 272 0.38 17.42 0.79
N MET A 273 -0.44 18.35 1.28
CA MET A 273 0.02 19.48 2.11
C MET A 273 0.63 19.01 3.44
N MET A 274 0.00 18.05 4.11
CA MET A 274 0.51 17.48 5.37
C MET A 274 1.84 16.73 5.18
N LEU A 275 2.01 16.09 4.03
CA LEU A 275 3.17 15.26 3.72
C LEU A 275 4.50 16.03 3.77
N GLN A 276 4.51 17.32 3.44
CA GLN A 276 5.71 18.16 3.53
C GLN A 276 6.35 18.12 4.92
N VAL A 277 5.53 18.20 5.98
CA VAL A 277 5.98 18.19 7.37
C VAL A 277 6.66 16.84 7.66
N HIS A 278 6.01 15.74 7.32
CA HIS A 278 6.54 14.40 7.58
C HIS A 278 7.78 14.05 6.75
N LEU A 279 7.85 14.50 5.50
CA LEU A 279 9.07 14.37 4.68
C LEU A 279 10.23 15.15 5.31
N THR A 280 9.97 16.34 5.84
CA THR A 280 10.99 17.16 6.52
C THR A 280 11.46 16.50 7.81
N GLU A 281 10.54 16.05 8.67
CA GLU A 281 10.84 15.35 9.92
C GLU A 281 11.69 14.09 9.70
N LYS A 282 11.44 13.36 8.61
CA LYS A 282 12.20 12.16 8.23
C LYS A 282 13.48 12.45 7.44
N ASN A 283 13.83 13.70 7.16
CA ASN A 283 14.97 14.09 6.31
C ASN A 283 14.90 13.53 4.87
N LEU A 284 13.67 13.44 4.34
CA LEU A 284 13.35 12.89 3.01
C LEU A 284 12.78 13.94 2.04
N TYR A 285 12.57 15.17 2.49
CA TYR A 285 12.13 16.26 1.63
C TYR A 285 13.10 16.45 0.46
N GLY A 286 12.57 16.43 -0.77
CA GLY A 286 13.36 16.49 -2.01
C GLY A 286 14.16 15.22 -2.34
N ARG A 287 14.07 14.16 -1.53
CA ARG A 287 14.81 12.90 -1.69
C ARG A 287 13.93 11.69 -1.97
N LEU A 288 12.68 11.71 -1.50
CA LEU A 288 11.69 10.68 -1.76
C LEU A 288 10.40 11.30 -2.28
N GLY A 289 10.02 10.95 -3.51
CA GLY A 289 8.68 11.21 -4.02
C GLY A 289 7.74 10.08 -3.63
N LEU A 290 6.58 10.40 -3.07
CA LEU A 290 5.50 9.44 -2.82
C LEU A 290 4.49 9.38 -3.97
N VAL A 291 4.49 10.40 -4.84
CA VAL A 291 3.83 10.38 -6.15
C VAL A 291 4.93 10.19 -7.18
N LEU A 292 4.98 9.00 -7.81
CA LEU A 292 6.03 8.67 -8.76
C LEU A 292 5.75 9.29 -10.12
N PHE A 293 6.75 9.96 -10.70
CA PHE A 293 6.63 10.59 -12.02
C PHE A 293 6.26 9.58 -13.11
N ASP A 294 6.86 8.38 -13.06
CA ASP A 294 6.58 7.28 -14.00
C ASP A 294 5.11 6.84 -14.01
N HIS A 295 4.36 7.06 -12.92
CA HIS A 295 2.92 6.79 -12.88
C HIS A 295 2.06 7.94 -13.38
N MET A 296 2.61 9.16 -13.45
CA MET A 296 1.93 10.32 -14.04
C MET A 296 1.95 10.28 -15.57
N VAL A 297 3.00 9.69 -16.17
CA VAL A 297 3.12 9.49 -17.62
C VAL A 297 1.89 8.76 -18.20
N PRO A 298 1.56 7.51 -17.82
CA PRO A 298 0.44 6.79 -18.38
C PRO A 298 -0.91 7.45 -18.04
N LEU A 299 -1.02 8.14 -16.89
CA LEU A 299 -2.23 8.88 -16.54
C LEU A 299 -2.48 10.03 -17.52
N VAL A 300 -1.45 10.82 -17.84
CA VAL A 300 -1.55 11.93 -18.79
C VAL A 300 -1.84 11.45 -20.22
N GLU A 301 -1.19 10.37 -20.64
CA GLU A 301 -1.47 9.76 -21.95
C GLU A 301 -2.93 9.29 -22.06
N GLU A 302 -3.45 8.69 -21.00
CA GLU A 302 -4.83 8.22 -20.93
C GLU A 302 -5.84 9.37 -20.91
N ILE A 303 -5.58 10.44 -20.16
CA ILE A 303 -6.41 11.65 -20.18
C ILE A 303 -6.45 12.24 -21.59
N ASN A 304 -5.31 12.29 -22.28
CA ASN A 304 -5.26 12.78 -23.65
C ASN A 304 -6.13 11.92 -24.57
N ARG A 305 -5.93 10.59 -24.52
CA ARG A 305 -6.71 9.63 -25.32
C ARG A 305 -8.21 9.78 -25.07
N LEU A 306 -8.64 9.84 -23.82
CA LEU A 306 -10.04 10.01 -23.44
C LEU A 306 -10.59 11.37 -23.88
N SER A 307 -9.79 12.43 -23.79
CA SER A 307 -10.20 13.76 -24.25
C SER A 307 -10.38 13.83 -25.77
N ASP A 308 -9.55 13.11 -26.53
CA ASP A 308 -9.65 13.00 -28.00
C ASP A 308 -10.87 12.18 -28.44
N GLU A 309 -11.26 11.18 -27.66
CA GLU A 309 -12.44 10.32 -27.92
C GLU A 309 -13.77 11.01 -27.59
N LEU A 310 -13.76 11.92 -26.62
CA LEU A 310 -14.94 12.67 -26.21
C LEU A 310 -15.23 13.81 -27.19
N ASN A 311 -16.51 13.99 -27.56
CA ASN A 311 -16.91 15.13 -28.39
C ASN A 311 -16.73 16.45 -27.62
N PRO A 312 -15.84 17.37 -28.05
CA PRO A 312 -15.56 18.60 -27.32
C PRO A 312 -16.78 19.50 -27.10
N LEU A 313 -17.80 19.39 -27.94
CA LEU A 313 -19.04 20.15 -27.80
C LEU A 313 -19.88 19.73 -26.58
N ASN A 314 -19.71 18.49 -26.12
CA ASN A 314 -20.53 17.91 -25.05
C ASN A 314 -19.73 17.67 -23.77
N ALA A 315 -18.41 17.49 -23.85
CA ALA A 315 -17.57 17.09 -22.71
C ALA A 315 -16.56 18.16 -22.27
N SER A 316 -16.69 19.41 -22.74
CA SER A 316 -15.72 20.48 -22.45
C SER A 316 -15.55 20.74 -20.95
N LYS A 317 -16.61 20.63 -20.15
CA LYS A 317 -16.56 20.90 -18.71
C LYS A 317 -15.88 19.76 -17.95
N GLU A 318 -16.10 18.53 -18.40
CA GLU A 318 -15.59 17.29 -17.87
C GLU A 318 -14.08 17.19 -18.12
N ILE A 319 -13.65 17.57 -19.33
CA ILE A 319 -12.24 17.72 -19.72
C ILE A 319 -11.59 18.84 -18.90
N GLU A 320 -12.20 20.02 -18.82
CA GLU A 320 -11.69 21.14 -18.02
C GLU A 320 -11.51 20.75 -16.55
N LEU A 321 -12.51 20.12 -15.94
CA LEU A 321 -12.44 19.66 -14.56
C LEU A 321 -11.39 18.56 -14.34
N SER A 322 -11.21 17.65 -15.30
CA SER A 322 -10.15 16.63 -15.25
C SER A 322 -8.78 17.28 -15.19
N LEU A 323 -8.54 18.21 -16.11
CA LEU A 323 -7.27 18.93 -16.25
C LEU A 323 -7.00 19.85 -15.05
N ASP A 324 -8.04 20.49 -14.50
CA ASP A 324 -7.93 21.28 -13.27
C ASP A 324 -7.52 20.41 -12.08
N ARG A 325 -8.15 19.25 -11.89
CA ARG A 325 -7.81 18.31 -10.81
C ARG A 325 -6.37 17.80 -10.97
N LEU A 326 -5.96 17.46 -12.19
CA LEU A 326 -4.59 17.06 -12.49
C LEU A 326 -3.61 18.19 -12.16
N ALA A 327 -3.88 19.40 -12.62
CA ALA A 327 -3.02 20.56 -12.40
C ALA A 327 -2.86 20.86 -10.90
N GLN A 328 -3.95 20.82 -10.13
CA GLN A 328 -3.91 21.00 -8.67
C GLN A 328 -3.08 19.92 -7.98
N ALA A 329 -3.29 18.65 -8.34
CA ALA A 329 -2.54 17.54 -7.75
C ALA A 329 -1.04 17.65 -8.04
N LEU A 330 -0.66 17.93 -9.29
CA LEU A 330 0.74 18.12 -9.69
C LEU A 330 1.37 19.33 -8.99
N GLN A 331 0.68 20.47 -8.96
CA GLN A 331 1.17 21.68 -8.31
C GLN A 331 1.44 21.46 -6.82
N VAL A 332 0.46 20.90 -6.10
CA VAL A 332 0.60 20.67 -4.65
C VAL A 332 1.67 19.61 -4.40
N ALA A 333 1.68 18.50 -5.14
CA ALA A 333 2.67 17.44 -4.96
C ALA A 333 4.11 17.94 -5.22
N MET A 334 4.34 18.78 -6.22
CA MET A 334 5.65 19.39 -6.46
C MET A 334 6.04 20.35 -5.33
N ALA A 335 5.13 21.23 -4.90
CA ALA A 335 5.40 22.21 -3.85
C ALA A 335 5.75 21.55 -2.50
N THR A 336 5.12 20.42 -2.19
CA THR A 336 5.29 19.70 -0.93
C THR A 336 6.43 18.67 -0.96
N GLY A 337 7.11 18.53 -2.10
CA GLY A 337 8.18 17.55 -2.31
C GLY A 337 7.68 16.11 -2.45
N ALA A 338 6.38 15.91 -2.62
CA ALA A 338 5.76 14.60 -2.82
C ALA A 338 5.97 14.06 -4.23
N LEU A 339 6.13 14.93 -5.23
CA LEU A 339 6.51 14.60 -6.61
C LEU A 339 7.86 15.25 -6.92
N LEU A 340 8.85 14.42 -7.26
CA LEU A 340 10.18 14.87 -7.64
C LEU A 340 10.26 14.94 -9.18
N CYS A 341 10.02 16.11 -9.74
CA CYS A 341 10.23 16.37 -11.17
C CYS A 341 10.65 17.83 -11.40
N THR A 342 11.33 18.07 -12.52
CA THR A 342 11.63 19.44 -12.94
C THR A 342 10.43 20.05 -13.67
N ARG A 343 10.44 21.38 -13.81
CA ARG A 343 9.44 22.08 -14.64
C ARG A 343 9.52 21.66 -16.12
N ASP A 344 10.70 21.32 -16.61
CA ASP A 344 10.90 20.88 -17.99
C ASP A 344 10.33 19.47 -18.20
N ASP A 345 10.47 18.58 -17.22
CA ASP A 345 9.81 17.27 -17.23
C ASP A 345 8.29 17.44 -17.26
N LEU A 346 7.74 18.34 -16.43
CA LEU A 346 6.32 18.64 -16.39
C LEU A 346 5.82 19.22 -17.74
N ARG A 347 6.57 20.16 -18.33
CA ARG A 347 6.22 20.74 -19.63
C ARG A 347 6.19 19.66 -20.72
N THR A 348 7.19 18.79 -20.72
CA THR A 348 7.26 17.65 -21.65
C THR A 348 6.06 16.73 -21.48
N LEU A 349 5.79 16.33 -20.23
CA LEU A 349 4.69 15.45 -19.86
C LEU A 349 3.33 16.01 -20.32
N CYS A 350 3.04 17.27 -19.99
CA CYS A 350 1.73 17.88 -20.24
C CYS A 350 1.59 18.51 -21.63
N SER A 351 2.64 18.55 -22.46
CA SER A 351 2.64 19.20 -23.78
C SER A 351 1.56 18.68 -24.74
N ARG A 352 1.14 17.43 -24.55
CA ARG A 352 0.16 16.75 -25.40
C ARG A 352 -1.29 17.01 -24.99
N LEU A 353 -1.53 17.50 -23.77
CA LEU A 353 -2.88 17.67 -23.24
C LEU A 353 -3.61 18.87 -23.89
N PRO A 354 -4.96 18.84 -23.92
CA PRO A 354 -5.75 20.00 -24.33
C PRO A 354 -5.42 21.24 -23.51
N HIS A 355 -5.65 22.42 -24.10
CA HIS A 355 -5.40 23.69 -23.41
C HIS A 355 -6.28 23.81 -22.16
N ASN A 356 -5.65 24.04 -21.01
CA ASN A 356 -6.32 24.34 -19.75
C ASN A 356 -5.56 25.47 -19.02
N ASN A 357 -6.29 26.49 -18.57
CA ASN A 357 -5.70 27.70 -18.01
C ASN A 357 -4.90 27.41 -16.73
N LEU A 358 -5.44 26.58 -15.83
CA LEU A 358 -4.76 26.25 -14.58
C LEU A 358 -3.49 25.45 -14.84
N LEU A 359 -3.56 24.44 -15.70
CA LEU A 359 -2.41 23.63 -16.08
C LEU A 359 -1.32 24.48 -16.74
N GLN A 360 -1.66 25.43 -17.60
CA GLN A 360 -0.70 26.36 -18.19
C GLN A 360 -0.03 27.25 -17.14
N LEU A 361 -0.78 27.72 -16.13
CA LEU A 361 -0.21 28.45 -14.98
C LEU A 361 0.74 27.57 -14.18
N VAL A 362 0.41 26.29 -13.97
CA VAL A 362 1.29 25.35 -13.27
C VAL A 362 2.56 25.11 -14.08
N ILE A 363 2.49 24.92 -15.39
CA ILE A 363 3.65 24.67 -16.26
C ILE A 363 4.54 25.92 -16.42
N SER A 364 3.93 27.10 -16.47
CA SER A 364 4.60 28.39 -16.79
C SER A 364 4.95 29.23 -15.57
N GLY A 365 4.38 28.94 -14.40
CA GLY A 365 4.49 29.78 -13.21
C GLY A 365 5.92 29.93 -12.69
N PRO A 366 6.26 31.08 -12.08
CA PRO A 366 7.60 31.34 -11.55
C PRO A 366 7.99 30.26 -10.54
N VAL A 367 9.28 29.92 -10.50
CA VAL A 367 9.82 29.00 -9.52
C VAL A 367 9.65 29.64 -8.14
N GLN A 368 8.58 29.29 -7.42
CA GLN A 368 8.62 29.42 -5.97
C GLN A 368 9.60 28.36 -5.48
N GLN A 369 10.89 28.70 -5.53
CA GLN A 369 11.84 28.10 -4.61
C GLN A 369 11.26 28.40 -3.24
N SER A 370 10.79 27.37 -2.54
CA SER A 370 10.53 27.50 -1.11
C SER A 370 11.88 27.88 -0.50
N THR A 371 12.06 29.17 -0.22
CA THR A 371 13.16 29.69 0.58
C THR A 371 12.91 29.25 2.01
N HIS A 372 13.09 27.97 2.29
CA HIS A 372 13.41 27.56 3.64
C HIS A 372 14.88 27.82 3.84
N ALA A 373 15.12 28.78 4.73
CA ALA A 373 16.41 29.20 5.22
C ALA A 373 17.36 28.00 5.32
N ALA A 374 18.44 28.05 4.54
CA ALA A 374 19.69 27.53 5.03
C ALA A 374 19.85 28.07 6.46
N LEU A 375 19.92 27.17 7.43
CA LEU A 375 20.43 27.50 8.75
C LEU A 375 21.72 28.35 8.55
N PRO A 376 21.91 29.45 9.32
CA PRO A 376 23.02 30.35 9.09
C PRO A 376 24.35 29.57 9.01
N PRO A 377 25.25 29.92 8.07
CA PRO A 377 26.50 29.21 7.87
C PRO A 377 27.39 29.42 9.10
N GLY A 378 27.36 28.44 10.01
CA GLY A 378 28.13 28.50 11.26
C GLY A 378 28.03 27.26 12.16
N PHE A 379 27.28 26.22 11.78
CA PHE A 379 27.03 25.04 12.63
C PHE A 379 27.45 23.70 11.98
N TYR A 380 28.55 23.70 11.22
CA TYR A 380 29.23 22.45 10.88
C TYR A 380 30.60 22.41 11.58
N PRO A 381 30.87 21.42 12.46
CA PRO A 381 32.24 21.14 12.84
C PRO A 381 32.97 20.61 11.59
N HIS A 382 34.07 21.28 11.24
CA HIS A 382 34.91 20.95 10.09
C HIS A 382 35.41 19.49 10.19
N ILE A 383 34.90 18.61 9.33
CA ILE A 383 35.59 17.37 8.98
C ILE A 383 36.34 17.64 7.69
N HIS A 384 37.66 17.77 7.80
CA HIS A 384 38.58 17.90 6.68
C HIS A 384 38.51 16.68 5.77
N THR A 385 38.10 16.88 4.51
CA THR A 385 38.51 16.05 3.38
C THR A 385 39.61 16.78 2.63
N PRO A 386 40.81 16.20 2.42
CA PRO A 386 41.83 16.84 1.59
C PRO A 386 41.59 16.50 0.11
N PRO A 387 41.78 17.46 -0.83
CA PRO A 387 41.71 17.17 -2.25
C PRO A 387 43.05 16.63 -2.79
N LEU A 388 42.96 15.67 -3.70
CA LEU A 388 44.06 15.16 -4.53
C LEU A 388 44.35 16.12 -5.70
N GLY A 389 45.62 16.49 -5.91
CA GLY A 389 46.09 17.21 -7.11
C GLY A 389 47.52 17.80 -7.01
N TYR A 390 48.50 17.10 -7.61
CA TYR A 390 49.95 17.32 -7.89
C TYR A 390 50.51 18.75 -8.22
N PRO A 391 51.84 19.01 -8.42
CA PRO A 391 53.12 18.36 -8.01
C PRO A 391 54.28 19.34 -7.55
N THR A 392 55.46 18.75 -7.24
CA THR A 392 56.88 19.23 -7.33
C THR A 392 57.64 19.97 -6.19
N HIS A 393 58.76 19.30 -5.78
CA HIS A 393 60.07 19.75 -5.24
C HIS A 393 60.25 20.40 -3.84
N ALA A 394 60.91 19.67 -2.91
CA ALA A 394 62.31 19.87 -2.43
C ALA A 394 62.59 19.47 -0.94
N ALA A 395 63.56 18.55 -0.75
CA ALA A 395 64.57 18.38 0.32
C ALA A 395 64.26 18.44 1.86
N HIS A 396 64.35 17.25 2.52
CA HIS A 396 65.01 16.84 3.80
C HIS A 396 64.82 17.61 5.16
N PRO A 397 65.15 17.03 6.36
CA PRO A 397 64.92 15.68 6.91
C PRO A 397 64.50 15.61 8.44
N ALA A 398 64.04 14.42 8.87
CA ALA A 398 64.22 13.71 10.17
C ALA A 398 63.55 14.10 11.54
N MET A 399 62.63 13.21 12.02
CA MET A 399 62.49 12.55 13.36
C MET A 399 62.13 13.36 14.65
N PRO A 400 61.65 12.76 15.78
CA PRO A 400 61.03 11.43 16.05
C PRO A 400 59.74 11.46 16.96
N ALA A 401 59.22 10.24 17.21
CA ALA A 401 58.01 9.81 17.90
C ALA A 401 57.83 10.15 19.40
N HIS A 402 56.56 10.19 19.86
CA HIS A 402 56.15 9.86 21.24
C HIS A 402 54.70 9.29 21.32
N PRO A 403 54.36 8.50 22.37
CA PRO A 403 53.38 7.41 22.32
C PRO A 403 51.99 7.72 22.95
N ALA A 404 51.11 6.74 22.77
CA ALA A 404 49.67 6.69 23.06
C ALA A 404 49.23 6.79 24.54
N LEU A 405 47.97 7.23 24.74
CA LEU A 405 47.14 6.97 25.91
C LEU A 405 45.67 6.67 25.50
N PRO A 406 44.89 5.93 26.33
CA PRO A 406 43.78 5.09 25.89
C PRO A 406 42.39 5.71 26.11
N ALA A 407 41.40 5.32 25.31
CA ALA A 407 39.99 5.61 25.59
C ALA A 407 39.06 4.41 25.27
N HIS A 408 38.34 4.04 26.34
CA HIS A 408 37.23 3.14 26.62
C HIS A 408 36.18 2.76 25.53
N PRO A 409 35.37 1.69 25.78
CA PRO A 409 34.77 0.87 24.75
C PRO A 409 33.44 1.43 24.21
N VAL A 410 33.17 1.08 22.95
CA VAL A 410 31.94 1.38 22.20
C VAL A 410 30.79 0.53 22.72
N GLN A 411 29.71 1.16 23.20
CA GLN A 411 28.42 0.51 23.43
C GLN A 411 27.65 0.40 22.11
N THR A 412 27.31 -0.83 21.74
CA THR A 412 26.42 -1.22 20.65
C THR A 412 24.98 -0.84 20.97
N PHE A 413 24.32 -0.12 20.04
CA PHE A 413 22.92 0.33 20.18
C PHE A 413 21.94 -0.78 19.73
N ILE A 414 20.95 -1.08 20.58
CA ILE A 414 19.87 -2.05 20.32
C ILE A 414 18.65 -1.29 19.75
N PRO A 415 18.01 -1.74 18.65
CA PRO A 415 16.80 -1.11 18.13
C PRO A 415 15.55 -1.70 18.82
N GLY A 416 14.78 -0.84 19.49
CA GLY A 416 13.51 -1.25 20.09
C GLY A 416 12.94 -0.19 21.04
N MET A 417 12.42 0.91 20.50
CA MET A 417 11.43 1.73 21.22
C MET A 417 10.33 2.20 20.28
N THR A 418 9.12 1.75 20.57
CA THR A 418 7.86 2.24 20.01
C THR A 418 7.52 3.59 20.67
N PHE A 419 7.15 4.59 19.86
CA PHE A 419 6.66 5.87 20.37
C PHE A 419 5.16 5.79 20.70
N PRO A 420 4.70 6.28 21.87
CA PRO A 420 3.29 6.32 22.20
C PRO A 420 2.61 7.49 21.47
N TYR A 421 1.47 7.18 20.83
CA TYR A 421 0.54 8.12 20.21
C TYR A 421 -0.02 9.10 21.25
N ARG A 422 0.06 10.41 20.98
CA ARG A 422 -0.68 11.44 21.73
C ARG A 422 -1.71 12.10 20.81
N PRO A 423 -3.01 12.10 21.17
CA PRO A 423 -3.99 12.96 20.53
C PRO A 423 -3.73 14.42 20.92
N ILE A 424 -3.73 15.33 19.96
CA ILE A 424 -3.80 16.77 20.22
C ILE A 424 -5.30 17.15 20.15
N ARG A 425 -5.76 17.85 21.18
CA ARG A 425 -7.11 18.43 21.29
C ARG A 425 -7.30 19.61 20.37
#